data_AF-A0A1Q7AJM4-F1
#
_entry.id   AF-A0A1Q7AJM4-F1
#
_cell.length_a   1.000
_cell.length_b   1.000
_cell.length_c   1.000
_cell.angle_alpha   90.00
_cell.angle_beta   90.00
_cell.angle_gamma   90.00
#
_symmetry.space_group_name_H-M   'P 1'
#
loop_
_entity.id
_entity.type
_entity.pdbx_description
1 polymer ?
#
loop_
_entity_poly.entity_id
_entity_poly.type
_entity_poly.pdbx_seq_one_letter_code
_entity_poly.pdbx_strand_id
1 'polypeptide(L)'
;MLLSIAHAQQPPPAPPGKPYVPLAADALASNSDHYVGENVTLTAAVGRVLSRSAFAVEQRPVVAKQDAKDVLVLAPILNGPVEPDKYVTVAGEVVRFDPAEIAKKVKGYQVDLPPDAIEKYRGRPAIVAKVVVNDKSVDLAMRLPPPETPEEKALDARMKKIAPAFAALRGGVDASKSDVAAQQIAVLKQAFAETESIWKQKGVAEAMKLAQDARKHVDAIEQSTTGGDWEAAKKSVATLNQSCQTCHASYRERFDDGSYRIKKAG
;
A
#
# COMPACT_ATOMS: atom_id res chain seq x y z
N MET A 1 20.77 36.16 6.12
CA MET A 1 20.65 34.94 5.30
C MET A 1 19.43 34.16 5.78
N LEU A 2 18.32 34.24 5.05
CA LEU A 2 17.07 33.54 5.37
C LEU A 2 17.18 32.08 4.91
N LEU A 3 17.19 31.14 5.86
CA LEU A 3 17.15 29.71 5.55
C LEU A 3 15.72 29.29 5.17
N SER A 4 15.57 28.79 3.95
CA SER A 4 14.34 28.15 3.48
C SER A 4 14.18 26.77 4.11
N ILE A 5 13.04 26.57 4.75
CA ILE A 5 12.65 25.31 5.40
C ILE A 5 12.06 24.40 4.31
N ALA A 6 12.84 23.47 3.79
CA ALA A 6 12.36 22.46 2.86
C ALA A 6 11.49 21.45 3.62
N HIS A 7 10.17 21.63 3.57
CA HIS A 7 9.21 20.60 3.93
C HIS A 7 9.42 19.44 2.96
N ALA A 8 9.69 18.24 3.47
CA ALA A 8 9.69 17.03 2.67
C ALA A 8 8.29 16.87 2.06
N GLN A 9 8.15 17.28 0.79
CA GLN A 9 6.92 17.13 0.03
C GLN A 9 6.61 15.64 0.00
N GLN A 10 5.42 15.27 0.49
CA GLN A 10 4.80 14.01 0.09
C GLN A 10 4.95 13.90 -1.43
N PRO A 11 5.36 12.75 -1.98
CA PRO A 11 5.34 12.57 -3.43
C PRO A 11 3.98 13.08 -3.93
N PRO A 12 3.97 13.93 -4.97
CA PRO A 12 2.74 14.54 -5.42
C PRO A 12 1.69 13.43 -5.60
N PRO A 13 0.44 13.64 -5.14
CA PRO A 13 -0.60 12.66 -5.38
C PRO A 13 -0.54 12.32 -6.87
N ALA A 14 -0.54 11.02 -7.17
CA ALA A 14 -0.63 10.57 -8.56
C ALA A 14 -1.73 11.39 -9.24
N PRO A 15 -1.49 11.88 -10.48
CA PRO A 15 -2.48 12.71 -11.17
C PRO A 15 -3.84 12.03 -11.01
N PRO A 16 -4.90 12.77 -10.64
CA PRO A 16 -6.18 12.16 -10.35
C PRO A 16 -6.53 11.30 -11.56
N GLY A 17 -6.66 9.99 -11.32
CA GLY A 17 -7.09 9.07 -12.36
C GLY A 17 -8.40 9.59 -12.93
N LYS A 18 -8.71 9.24 -14.18
CA LYS A 18 -10.00 9.60 -14.79
C LYS A 18 -11.13 9.37 -13.76
N PRO A 19 -11.98 10.38 -13.51
CA PRO A 19 -13.09 10.25 -12.56
C PRO A 19 -13.90 9.00 -12.85
N TYR A 20 -14.37 8.33 -11.80
CA TYR A 20 -15.24 7.18 -11.97
C TYR A 20 -16.60 7.64 -12.51
N VAL A 21 -17.03 7.03 -13.62
CA VAL A 21 -18.36 7.23 -14.21
C VAL A 21 -19.34 6.28 -13.50
N PRO A 22 -20.35 6.79 -12.77
CA PRO A 22 -21.38 5.95 -12.20
C PRO A 22 -22.27 5.34 -13.29
N LEU A 23 -22.46 4.03 -13.25
CA LEU A 23 -23.20 3.29 -14.28
C LEU A 23 -24.05 2.17 -13.68
N ALA A 24 -25.17 1.91 -14.33
CA ALA A 24 -25.92 0.67 -14.16
C ALA A 24 -25.21 -0.48 -14.89
N ALA A 25 -25.24 -1.69 -14.34
CA ALA A 25 -24.65 -2.87 -14.98
C ALA A 25 -25.28 -3.13 -16.37
N ASP A 26 -26.60 -2.98 -16.49
CA ASP A 26 -27.31 -3.17 -17.76
C ASP A 26 -26.93 -2.14 -18.82
N ALA A 27 -26.63 -0.91 -18.39
CA ALA A 27 -26.20 0.17 -19.29
C ALA A 27 -24.79 -0.12 -19.83
N LEU A 28 -23.89 -0.61 -18.97
CA LEU A 28 -22.57 -1.06 -19.40
C LEU A 28 -22.67 -2.27 -20.34
N ALA A 29 -23.52 -3.25 -20.03
CA ALA A 29 -23.73 -4.43 -20.86
C ALA A 29 -24.29 -4.07 -22.26
N SER A 30 -25.11 -3.02 -22.35
CA SER A 30 -25.77 -2.63 -23.60
C SER A 30 -24.95 -1.63 -24.44
N ASN A 31 -24.08 -0.81 -23.82
CA ASN A 31 -23.36 0.29 -24.47
C ASN A 31 -21.85 0.24 -24.20
N SER A 32 -21.26 -0.96 -24.16
CA SER A 32 -19.88 -1.19 -23.74
C SER A 32 -18.84 -0.34 -24.44
N ASP A 33 -19.03 -0.12 -25.74
CA ASP A 33 -18.04 0.51 -26.62
C ASP A 33 -17.76 1.97 -26.24
N HIS A 34 -18.73 2.64 -25.60
CA HIS A 34 -18.58 4.00 -25.07
C HIS A 34 -17.74 4.05 -23.79
N TYR A 35 -17.56 2.93 -23.11
CA TYR A 35 -16.95 2.88 -21.78
C TYR A 35 -15.62 2.11 -21.76
N VAL A 36 -15.23 1.40 -22.83
CA VAL A 36 -13.93 0.72 -22.88
C VAL A 36 -12.80 1.71 -22.62
N GLY A 37 -11.97 1.43 -21.61
CA GLY A 37 -10.87 2.30 -21.17
C GLY A 37 -11.29 3.41 -20.19
N GLU A 38 -12.56 3.46 -19.81
CA GLU A 38 -13.06 4.34 -18.75
C GLU A 38 -13.06 3.63 -17.39
N ASN A 39 -12.88 4.44 -16.34
CA ASN A 39 -13.07 4.00 -14.97
C ASN A 39 -14.55 4.14 -14.62
N VAL A 40 -15.20 3.06 -14.22
CA VAL A 40 -16.62 3.05 -13.85
C VAL A 40 -16.82 2.63 -12.41
N THR A 41 -17.91 3.09 -11.81
CA THR A 41 -18.43 2.56 -10.55
C THR A 41 -19.84 2.06 -10.78
N LEU A 42 -20.15 0.86 -10.31
CA LEU A 42 -21.50 0.29 -10.37
C LEU A 42 -21.85 -0.40 -9.06
N THR A 43 -23.14 -0.44 -8.76
CA THR A 43 -23.70 -1.23 -7.66
C THR A 43 -24.71 -2.22 -8.26
N ALA A 44 -24.45 -3.51 -8.09
CA ALA A 44 -25.17 -4.59 -8.75
C ALA A 44 -25.19 -5.84 -7.87
N ALA A 45 -26.15 -6.73 -8.12
CA ALA A 45 -26.22 -8.03 -7.46
C ALA A 45 -25.20 -8.99 -8.06
N VAL A 46 -24.59 -9.83 -7.23
CA VAL A 46 -23.72 -10.93 -7.68
C VAL A 46 -24.62 -12.05 -8.19
N GLY A 47 -24.72 -12.18 -9.51
CA GLY A 47 -25.54 -13.23 -10.12
C GLY A 47 -24.84 -14.59 -10.08
N ARG A 48 -23.52 -14.62 -10.33
CA ARG A 48 -22.74 -15.88 -10.28
C ARG A 48 -21.29 -15.63 -9.88
N VAL A 49 -20.79 -16.45 -8.97
CA VAL A 49 -19.35 -16.56 -8.69
C VAL A 49 -18.75 -17.56 -9.67
N LEU A 50 -17.75 -17.14 -10.45
CA LEU A 50 -17.16 -17.93 -11.52
C LEU A 50 -15.82 -18.55 -11.10
N SER A 51 -15.09 -17.89 -10.21
CA SER A 51 -13.81 -18.33 -9.68
C SER A 51 -13.47 -17.61 -8.38
N ARG A 52 -12.23 -17.78 -7.88
CA ARG A 52 -11.73 -17.03 -6.71
C ARG A 52 -11.58 -15.54 -7.00
N SER A 53 -11.30 -15.17 -8.25
CA SER A 53 -11.01 -13.80 -8.64
C SER A 53 -12.00 -13.21 -9.64
N ALA A 54 -13.04 -13.96 -10.04
CA ALA A 54 -13.99 -13.51 -11.03
C ALA A 54 -15.44 -13.88 -10.70
N PHE A 55 -16.34 -12.97 -11.01
CA PHE A 55 -17.79 -13.13 -10.80
C PHE A 55 -18.55 -12.29 -11.81
N ALA A 56 -19.82 -12.64 -12.03
CA ALA A 56 -20.73 -11.91 -12.88
C ALA A 56 -21.70 -11.10 -12.02
N VAL A 57 -21.93 -9.85 -12.41
CA VAL A 57 -22.90 -8.96 -11.76
C VAL A 57 -24.04 -8.60 -12.70
N GLU A 58 -25.19 -8.32 -12.10
CA GLU A 58 -26.43 -7.97 -12.79
C GLU A 58 -27.17 -6.87 -12.02
N GLN A 59 -27.90 -6.01 -12.73
CA GLN A 59 -28.50 -4.83 -12.10
C GLN A 59 -29.54 -5.19 -11.02
N ARG A 60 -30.20 -6.34 -11.17
CA ARG A 60 -31.22 -6.84 -10.23
C ARG A 60 -30.99 -8.34 -9.99
N PRO A 61 -31.12 -8.83 -8.74
CA PRO A 61 -30.99 -10.24 -8.43
C PRO A 61 -32.03 -11.08 -9.19
N VAL A 62 -31.57 -12.18 -9.80
CA VAL A 62 -32.38 -13.09 -10.61
C VAL A 62 -33.43 -13.84 -9.78
N VAL A 63 -34.68 -13.35 -9.85
CA VAL A 63 -35.88 -14.19 -9.61
C VAL A 63 -36.34 -14.87 -10.92
N ALA A 64 -35.76 -14.54 -12.07
CA ALA A 64 -36.18 -15.07 -13.36
C ALA A 64 -34.99 -15.50 -14.23
N LYS A 65 -35.04 -16.78 -14.61
CA LYS A 65 -34.20 -17.48 -15.59
C LYS A 65 -33.72 -16.58 -16.73
N GLN A 66 -32.40 -16.64 -16.99
CA GLN A 66 -31.69 -16.32 -18.24
C GLN A 66 -32.04 -14.97 -18.89
N ASP A 67 -31.10 -13.99 -18.92
CA ASP A 67 -30.60 -13.44 -20.20
C ASP A 67 -29.49 -12.37 -20.11
N ALA A 68 -28.54 -12.55 -21.03
CA ALA A 68 -27.71 -11.62 -21.84
C ALA A 68 -27.02 -10.35 -21.26
N LYS A 69 -27.38 -9.82 -20.09
CA LYS A 69 -26.89 -8.48 -19.64
C LYS A 69 -26.00 -8.50 -18.41
N ASP A 70 -25.49 -9.66 -18.03
CA ASP A 70 -24.49 -9.74 -16.98
C ASP A 70 -23.16 -9.11 -17.41
N VAL A 71 -22.47 -8.48 -16.46
CA VAL A 71 -21.13 -7.92 -16.65
C VAL A 71 -20.14 -8.79 -15.90
N LEU A 72 -19.08 -9.22 -16.60
CA LEU A 72 -17.98 -9.93 -15.98
C LEU A 72 -17.14 -8.96 -15.14
N VAL A 73 -16.84 -9.33 -13.91
CA VAL A 73 -15.92 -8.62 -13.02
C VAL A 73 -14.71 -9.53 -12.78
N LEU A 74 -13.52 -9.01 -13.08
CA LEU A 74 -12.24 -9.59 -12.75
C LEU A 74 -11.65 -8.77 -11.61
N ALA A 75 -11.43 -9.40 -10.46
CA ALA A 75 -10.88 -8.79 -9.25
C ALA A 75 -9.54 -9.47 -8.87
N PRO A 76 -8.41 -9.03 -9.46
CA PRO A 76 -7.12 -9.71 -9.32
C PRO A 76 -6.60 -9.87 -7.89
N ILE A 77 -7.02 -8.99 -6.99
CA ILE A 77 -6.59 -8.95 -5.58
C ILE A 77 -7.77 -9.17 -4.62
N LEU A 78 -8.73 -10.01 -5.01
CA LEU A 78 -9.88 -10.34 -4.16
C LEU A 78 -9.44 -11.18 -2.94
N ASN A 79 -9.60 -10.62 -1.74
CA ASN A 79 -9.15 -11.20 -0.47
C ASN A 79 -10.24 -11.99 0.27
N GLY A 80 -11.49 -11.92 -0.19
CA GLY A 80 -12.62 -12.60 0.44
C GLY A 80 -13.71 -12.95 -0.58
N PRO A 81 -14.62 -13.86 -0.25
CA PRO A 81 -15.66 -14.28 -1.18
C PRO A 81 -16.67 -13.14 -1.40
N VAL A 82 -17.19 -13.07 -2.62
CA VAL A 82 -18.47 -12.40 -2.90
C VAL A 82 -19.60 -13.41 -2.74
N GLU A 83 -20.72 -12.96 -2.19
CA GLU A 83 -21.88 -13.82 -1.90
C GLU A 83 -22.91 -13.68 -3.03
N PRO A 84 -23.41 -14.78 -3.64
CA PRO A 84 -24.51 -14.72 -4.59
C PRO A 84 -25.73 -13.99 -4.03
N ASP A 85 -26.49 -13.32 -4.92
CA ASP A 85 -27.70 -12.54 -4.59
C ASP A 85 -27.48 -11.34 -3.65
N LYS A 86 -26.23 -11.07 -3.25
CA LYS A 86 -25.85 -9.88 -2.50
C LYS A 86 -25.40 -8.78 -3.43
N TYR A 87 -25.64 -7.54 -3.01
CA TYR A 87 -25.15 -6.37 -3.72
C TYR A 87 -23.67 -6.13 -3.42
N VAL A 88 -22.94 -5.77 -4.47
CA VAL A 88 -21.57 -5.27 -4.38
C VAL A 88 -21.47 -3.95 -5.12
N THR A 89 -20.62 -3.06 -4.63
CA THR A 89 -20.17 -1.89 -5.38
C THR A 89 -18.80 -2.18 -5.95
N VAL A 90 -18.68 -2.13 -7.27
CA VAL A 90 -17.45 -2.41 -8.01
C VAL A 90 -16.97 -1.13 -8.65
N ALA A 91 -15.70 -0.78 -8.43
CA ALA A 91 -15.03 0.29 -9.16
C ALA A 91 -13.80 -0.26 -9.89
N GLY A 92 -13.68 0.04 -11.18
CA GLY A 92 -12.62 -0.50 -12.00
C GLY A 92 -12.62 0.02 -13.42
N GLU A 93 -11.70 -0.50 -14.23
CA GLU A 93 -11.60 -0.12 -15.64
C GLU A 93 -12.42 -1.09 -16.50
N VAL A 94 -13.22 -0.54 -17.41
CA VAL A 94 -13.94 -1.36 -18.40
C VAL A 94 -12.99 -1.77 -19.52
N VAL A 95 -13.04 -3.05 -19.88
CA VAL A 95 -12.24 -3.65 -20.95
C VAL A 95 -13.12 -4.54 -21.82
N ARG A 96 -12.70 -4.78 -23.07
CA ARG A 96 -13.20 -5.94 -23.81
C ARG A 96 -12.50 -7.18 -23.29
N PHE A 97 -13.26 -8.17 -22.86
CA PHE A 97 -12.67 -9.36 -22.27
C PHE A 97 -12.00 -10.23 -23.33
N ASP A 98 -10.69 -10.37 -23.19
CA ASP A 98 -9.89 -11.40 -23.85
C ASP A 98 -8.81 -11.87 -22.87
N PRO A 99 -8.71 -13.18 -22.55
CA PRO A 99 -7.76 -13.66 -21.55
C PRO A 99 -6.30 -13.28 -21.81
N ALA A 100 -5.87 -13.26 -23.08
CA ALA A 100 -4.49 -12.93 -23.45
C ALA A 100 -4.22 -11.43 -23.27
N GLU A 101 -5.18 -10.58 -23.62
CA GLU A 101 -5.06 -9.13 -23.41
C GLU A 101 -5.12 -8.77 -21.93
N ILE A 102 -5.96 -9.44 -21.14
CA ILE A 102 -5.99 -9.27 -19.68
C ILE A 102 -4.65 -9.67 -19.06
N ALA A 103 -4.07 -10.81 -19.45
CA ALA A 103 -2.77 -11.26 -18.92
C ALA A 103 -1.63 -10.28 -19.25
N LYS A 104 -1.67 -9.61 -20.41
CA LYS A 104 -0.71 -8.55 -20.77
C LYS A 104 -0.93 -7.27 -19.96
N LYS A 105 -2.20 -6.89 -19.76
CA LYS A 105 -2.58 -5.64 -19.11
C LYS A 105 -2.41 -5.66 -17.60
N VAL A 106 -2.76 -6.78 -16.96
CA VAL A 106 -2.77 -6.93 -15.51
C VAL A 106 -1.58 -7.79 -15.10
N LYS A 107 -0.46 -7.14 -14.78
CA LYS A 107 0.77 -7.83 -14.38
C LYS A 107 0.52 -8.75 -13.19
N GLY A 108 0.94 -10.00 -13.30
CA GLY A 108 0.84 -11.00 -12.23
C GLY A 108 -0.56 -11.60 -12.04
N TYR A 109 -1.53 -11.26 -12.90
CA TYR A 109 -2.86 -11.84 -12.88
C TYR A 109 -3.00 -12.89 -13.99
N GLN A 110 -3.52 -14.06 -13.62
CA GLN A 110 -3.94 -15.09 -14.57
C GLN A 110 -5.46 -15.25 -14.47
N VAL A 111 -6.14 -15.22 -15.61
CA VAL A 111 -7.59 -15.41 -15.68
C VAL A 111 -7.91 -16.84 -15.27
N ASP A 112 -8.62 -17.00 -14.14
CA ASP A 112 -8.95 -18.28 -13.52
C ASP A 112 -10.42 -18.68 -13.80
N LEU A 113 -10.89 -18.45 -15.02
CA LEU A 113 -12.27 -18.75 -15.42
C LEU A 113 -12.42 -20.16 -16.01
N PRO A 114 -13.57 -20.83 -15.82
CA PRO A 114 -13.85 -22.08 -16.51
C PRO A 114 -14.03 -21.86 -18.02
N PRO A 115 -13.79 -22.89 -18.87
CA PRO A 115 -13.79 -22.73 -20.33
C PRO A 115 -15.09 -22.18 -20.93
N ASP A 116 -16.24 -22.60 -20.39
CA ASP A 116 -17.57 -22.13 -20.79
C ASP A 116 -17.78 -20.65 -20.48
N ALA A 117 -17.27 -20.16 -19.34
CA ALA A 117 -17.29 -18.74 -19.00
C ALA A 117 -16.36 -17.94 -19.93
N ILE A 118 -15.17 -18.46 -20.26
CA ILE A 118 -14.25 -17.82 -21.21
C ILE A 118 -14.93 -17.64 -22.56
N GLU A 119 -15.59 -18.69 -23.07
CA GLU A 119 -16.33 -18.63 -24.33
C GLU A 119 -17.49 -17.62 -24.26
N LYS A 120 -18.29 -17.67 -23.19
CA LYS A 120 -19.43 -16.78 -22.98
C LYS A 120 -19.06 -15.29 -22.93
N TYR A 121 -17.96 -14.94 -22.29
CA TYR A 121 -17.58 -13.53 -22.06
C TYR A 121 -16.61 -12.97 -23.09
N ARG A 122 -16.02 -13.79 -23.97
CA ARG A 122 -15.06 -13.30 -24.96
C ARG A 122 -15.65 -12.17 -25.81
N GLY A 123 -14.93 -11.04 -25.89
CA GLY A 123 -15.35 -9.85 -26.62
C GLY A 123 -16.41 -8.98 -25.93
N ARG A 124 -17.06 -9.46 -24.87
CA ARG A 124 -18.04 -8.72 -24.07
C ARG A 124 -17.35 -7.73 -23.11
N PRO A 125 -18.05 -6.70 -22.61
CA PRO A 125 -17.52 -5.86 -21.55
C PRO A 125 -17.21 -6.67 -20.29
N ALA A 126 -16.04 -6.39 -19.71
CA ALA A 126 -15.69 -6.79 -18.36
C ALA A 126 -15.12 -5.60 -17.60
N ILE A 127 -15.11 -5.68 -16.27
CA ILE A 127 -14.47 -4.71 -15.39
C ILE A 127 -13.25 -5.37 -14.77
N VAL A 128 -12.08 -4.77 -14.93
CA VAL A 128 -10.91 -5.06 -14.09
C VAL A 128 -11.06 -4.22 -12.82
N ALA A 129 -11.58 -4.84 -11.78
CA ALA A 129 -11.90 -4.21 -10.51
C ALA A 129 -10.65 -3.85 -9.73
N LYS A 130 -10.66 -2.63 -9.18
CA LYS A 130 -9.70 -2.15 -8.19
C LYS A 130 -10.31 -2.08 -6.79
N VAL A 131 -11.63 -1.99 -6.71
CA VAL A 131 -12.42 -1.89 -5.48
C VAL A 131 -13.63 -2.80 -5.63
N VAL A 132 -13.93 -3.60 -4.60
CA VAL A 132 -15.12 -4.45 -4.53
C VAL A 132 -15.68 -4.36 -3.11
N VAL A 133 -16.63 -3.46 -2.89
CA VAL A 133 -17.26 -3.26 -1.58
C VAL A 133 -18.51 -4.14 -1.46
N ASN A 134 -18.59 -4.97 -0.42
CA ASN A 134 -19.77 -5.79 -0.16
C ASN A 134 -20.87 -5.04 0.61
N ASP A 135 -21.97 -5.74 0.89
CA ASP A 135 -23.12 -5.23 1.66
C ASP A 135 -22.79 -4.85 3.11
N LYS A 136 -21.61 -5.26 3.62
CA LYS A 136 -21.08 -4.92 4.94
C LYS A 136 -20.13 -3.71 4.89
N SER A 137 -20.06 -3.00 3.76
CA SER A 137 -19.14 -1.88 3.52
C SER A 137 -17.66 -2.26 3.66
N VAL A 138 -17.32 -3.53 3.42
CA VAL A 138 -15.92 -4.01 3.41
C VAL A 138 -15.44 -4.08 1.97
N ASP A 139 -14.32 -3.41 1.68
CA ASP A 139 -13.61 -3.57 0.42
C ASP A 139 -12.83 -4.89 0.41
N LEU A 140 -13.26 -5.81 -0.44
CA LEU A 140 -12.67 -7.12 -0.61
C LEU A 140 -11.43 -7.08 -1.51
N ALA A 141 -11.20 -6.00 -2.26
CA ALA A 141 -10.10 -5.86 -3.21
C ALA A 141 -8.96 -4.95 -2.71
N MET A 142 -8.79 -4.84 -1.39
CA MET A 142 -7.69 -4.09 -0.79
C MET A 142 -6.32 -4.70 -1.15
N ARG A 143 -5.33 -3.86 -1.43
CA ARG A 143 -3.93 -4.29 -1.48
C ARG A 143 -3.46 -4.57 -0.06
N LEU A 144 -3.56 -5.82 0.36
CA LEU A 144 -3.10 -6.30 1.66
C LEU A 144 -1.62 -6.71 1.61
N PRO A 145 -0.88 -6.57 2.72
CA PRO A 145 0.49 -7.04 2.79
C PRO A 145 0.56 -8.57 2.67
N PRO A 146 1.62 -9.12 2.07
CA PRO A 146 1.90 -10.54 2.23
C PRO A 146 2.13 -10.90 3.70
N PRO A 147 2.08 -12.20 4.06
CA PRO A 147 2.47 -12.66 5.38
C PRO A 147 3.85 -12.11 5.78
N GLU A 148 3.94 -11.59 7.00
CA GLU A 148 5.16 -10.97 7.51
C GLU A 148 6.27 -12.01 7.70
N THR A 149 7.46 -11.69 7.20
CA THR A 149 8.66 -12.52 7.38
C THR A 149 9.29 -12.31 8.76
N PRO A 150 10.06 -13.29 9.29
CA PRO A 150 10.78 -13.11 10.57
C PRO A 150 11.69 -11.87 10.59
N GLU A 151 12.33 -11.54 9.46
CA GLU A 151 13.21 -10.38 9.34
C GLU A 151 12.41 -9.06 9.35
N GLU A 152 11.25 -9.01 8.71
CA GLU A 152 10.35 -7.86 8.76
C GLU A 152 9.84 -7.64 10.19
N LYS A 153 9.45 -8.71 10.87
CA LYS A 153 9.03 -8.65 12.27
C LYS A 153 10.16 -8.15 13.18
N ALA A 154 11.39 -8.60 12.94
CA ALA A 154 12.56 -8.13 13.67
C ALA A 154 12.82 -6.64 13.43
N LEU A 155 12.73 -6.18 12.17
CA LEU A 155 12.91 -4.77 11.82
C LEU A 155 11.81 -3.89 12.42
N ASP A 156 10.55 -4.28 12.31
CA ASP A 156 9.41 -3.58 12.91
C ASP A 156 9.58 -3.43 14.43
N ALA A 157 10.02 -4.50 15.10
CA ALA A 157 10.32 -4.45 16.53
C ALA A 157 11.45 -3.47 16.87
N ARG A 158 12.38 -3.18 15.96
CA ARG A 158 13.40 -2.13 16.16
C ARG A 158 12.84 -0.74 15.90
N MET A 159 12.07 -0.56 14.84
CA MET A 159 11.44 0.72 14.54
C MET A 159 10.49 1.17 15.67
N LYS A 160 9.75 0.22 16.28
CA LYS A 160 8.90 0.48 17.46
C LYS A 160 9.69 0.86 18.72
N LYS A 161 10.98 0.54 18.81
CA LYS A 161 11.88 1.02 19.87
C LYS A 161 12.50 2.37 19.51
N ILE A 162 12.93 2.54 18.26
CA ILE A 162 13.61 3.75 17.78
C ILE A 162 12.69 4.97 17.84
N ALA A 163 11.43 4.86 17.38
CA ALA A 163 10.52 5.99 17.32
C ALA A 163 10.28 6.68 18.69
N PRO A 164 9.88 5.97 19.76
CA PRO A 164 9.72 6.61 21.08
C PRO A 164 11.04 7.07 21.68
N ALA A 165 12.14 6.33 21.49
CA ALA A 165 13.45 6.74 21.99
C ALA A 165 13.94 8.04 21.32
N PHE A 166 13.73 8.18 20.00
CA PHE A 166 14.04 9.40 19.27
C PHE A 166 13.16 10.58 19.72
N ALA A 167 11.86 10.36 19.93
CA ALA A 167 10.97 11.40 20.43
C ALA A 167 11.40 11.89 21.82
N ALA A 168 11.77 10.97 22.72
CA ALA A 168 12.27 11.29 24.05
C ALA A 168 13.66 11.95 24.00
N LEU A 169 14.56 11.51 23.12
CA LEU A 169 15.85 12.17 22.90
C LEU A 169 15.67 13.61 22.47
N ARG A 170 14.79 13.86 21.49
CA ARG A 170 14.47 15.22 21.03
C ARG A 170 13.98 16.08 22.18
N GLY A 171 13.02 15.59 22.98
CA GLY A 171 12.53 16.31 24.15
C GLY A 171 13.60 16.56 25.21
N GLY A 172 14.50 15.60 25.43
CA GLY A 172 15.64 15.73 26.34
C GLY A 172 16.64 16.80 25.87
N VAL A 173 16.99 16.79 24.59
CA VAL A 173 17.87 17.79 23.97
C VAL A 173 17.23 19.18 23.97
N ASP A 174 15.93 19.29 23.65
CA ASP A 174 15.18 20.55 23.66
C ASP A 174 15.15 21.17 25.07
N ALA A 175 15.05 20.34 26.10
CA ALA A 175 15.04 20.74 27.51
C ALA A 175 16.41 20.72 28.19
N SER A 176 17.50 20.47 27.45
CA SER A 176 18.86 20.35 27.97
C SER A 176 19.02 19.37 29.14
N LYS A 177 18.28 18.26 29.10
CA LYS A 177 18.29 17.19 30.11
C LYS A 177 19.25 16.08 29.72
N SER A 178 20.47 16.13 30.27
CA SER A 178 21.57 15.21 29.96
C SER A 178 21.28 13.76 30.31
N ASP A 179 20.60 13.51 31.42
CA ASP A 179 20.19 12.16 31.87
C ASP A 179 19.22 11.50 30.88
N VAL A 180 18.18 12.25 30.47
CA VAL A 180 17.21 11.80 29.48
C VAL A 180 17.90 11.58 28.12
N ALA A 181 18.73 12.52 27.69
CA ALA A 181 19.45 12.40 26.43
C ALA A 181 20.36 11.16 26.42
N ALA A 182 21.18 10.96 27.45
CA ALA A 182 22.10 9.83 27.57
C ALA A 182 21.37 8.48 27.55
N GLN A 183 20.25 8.37 28.28
CA GLN A 183 19.45 7.15 28.28
C GLN A 183 18.94 6.79 26.87
N GLN A 184 18.39 7.77 26.14
CA GLN A 184 17.82 7.51 24.82
C GLN A 184 18.88 7.32 23.74
N ILE A 185 20.03 7.99 23.86
CA ILE A 185 21.20 7.75 23.01
C ILE A 185 21.62 6.28 23.08
N ALA A 186 21.75 5.70 24.28
CA ALA A 186 22.12 4.30 24.44
C ALA A 186 21.12 3.36 23.74
N VAL A 187 19.81 3.61 23.90
CA VAL A 187 18.75 2.84 23.24
C VAL A 187 18.86 2.94 21.72
N LEU A 188 19.06 4.14 21.18
CA LEU A 188 19.15 4.37 19.73
C LEU A 188 20.39 3.73 19.13
N LYS A 189 21.56 3.84 19.78
CA LYS A 189 22.80 3.19 19.31
C LYS A 189 22.61 1.68 19.16
N GLN A 190 22.04 1.04 20.18
CA GLN A 190 21.76 -0.39 20.14
C GLN A 190 20.76 -0.74 19.03
N ALA A 191 19.62 -0.03 18.96
CA ALA A 191 18.58 -0.35 18.01
C ALA A 191 19.01 -0.13 16.55
N PHE A 192 19.83 0.88 16.27
CA PHE A 192 20.41 1.07 14.93
C PHE A 192 21.50 0.05 14.59
N ALA A 193 22.30 -0.41 15.55
CA ALA A 193 23.25 -1.51 15.32
C ALA A 193 22.53 -2.82 14.95
N GLU A 194 21.41 -3.11 15.63
CA GLU A 194 20.58 -4.27 15.29
C GLU A 194 19.90 -4.10 13.92
N THR A 195 19.45 -2.87 13.59
CA THR A 195 18.89 -2.53 12.27
C THR A 195 19.92 -2.71 11.15
N GLU A 196 21.15 -2.25 11.36
CA GLU A 196 22.29 -2.45 10.45
C GLU A 196 22.52 -3.95 10.19
N SER A 197 22.53 -4.78 11.25
CA SER A 197 22.70 -6.22 11.11
C SER A 197 21.58 -6.87 10.29
N ILE A 198 20.33 -6.46 10.48
CA ILE A 198 19.20 -6.97 9.70
C ILE A 198 19.38 -6.66 8.21
N TRP A 199 19.72 -5.41 7.87
CA TRP A 199 19.93 -5.03 6.47
C TRP A 199 21.16 -5.69 5.83
N LYS A 200 22.21 -5.93 6.63
CA LYS A 200 23.37 -6.72 6.21
C LYS A 200 22.96 -8.16 5.86
N GLN A 201 22.16 -8.80 6.71
CA GLN A 201 21.65 -10.16 6.47
C GLN A 201 20.73 -10.22 5.24
N LYS A 202 19.95 -9.17 4.99
CA LYS A 202 19.13 -9.05 3.77
C LYS A 202 19.92 -8.70 2.51
N GLY A 203 21.22 -8.42 2.61
CA GLY A 203 22.07 -8.06 1.48
C GLY A 203 21.77 -6.68 0.87
N VAL A 204 21.15 -5.77 1.62
CA VAL A 204 20.80 -4.42 1.13
C VAL A 204 21.80 -3.40 1.66
N ALA A 205 22.92 -3.24 0.93
CA ALA A 205 24.05 -2.42 1.35
C ALA A 205 23.65 -0.96 1.68
N GLU A 206 22.76 -0.37 0.90
CA GLU A 206 22.41 1.05 1.06
C GLU A 206 21.54 1.28 2.29
N ALA A 207 20.63 0.34 2.60
CA ALA A 207 19.85 0.39 3.83
C ALA A 207 20.71 0.13 5.07
N MET A 208 21.69 -0.77 4.96
CA MET A 208 22.70 -1.00 6.00
C MET A 208 23.50 0.29 6.25
N LYS A 209 23.95 0.97 5.19
CA LYS A 209 24.68 2.23 5.29
C LYS A 209 23.85 3.34 5.94
N LEU A 210 22.57 3.46 5.59
CA LEU A 210 21.68 4.43 6.26
C LEU A 210 21.54 4.17 7.76
N ALA A 211 21.48 2.90 8.18
CA ALA A 211 21.47 2.55 9.60
C ALA A 211 22.81 2.88 10.29
N GLN A 212 23.94 2.66 9.62
CA GLN A 212 25.26 3.08 10.10
C GLN A 212 25.37 4.59 10.25
N ASP A 213 24.91 5.36 9.26
CA ASP A 213 24.97 6.82 9.30
C ASP A 213 24.05 7.37 10.39
N ALA A 214 22.88 6.76 10.62
CA ALA A 214 22.03 7.10 11.76
C ALA A 214 22.76 6.91 13.11
N ARG A 215 23.56 5.84 13.28
CA ARG A 215 24.40 5.68 14.48
C ARG A 215 25.42 6.80 14.64
N LYS A 216 26.10 7.19 13.57
CA LYS A 216 27.06 8.30 13.61
C LYS A 216 26.39 9.61 14.01
N HIS A 217 25.15 9.85 13.58
CA HIS A 217 24.39 11.01 14.04
C HIS A 217 24.05 10.92 15.52
N VAL A 218 23.73 9.73 16.05
CA VAL A 218 23.54 9.53 17.49
C VAL A 218 24.85 9.77 18.26
N ASP A 219 26.00 9.32 17.75
CA ASP A 219 27.32 9.61 18.34
C ASP A 219 27.61 11.12 18.37
N ALA A 220 27.28 11.85 17.30
CA ALA A 220 27.43 13.30 17.27
C ALA A 220 26.53 14.02 18.28
N ILE A 221 25.28 13.56 18.45
CA ILE A 221 24.37 14.08 19.48
C ILE A 221 24.99 13.86 20.87
N GLU A 222 25.50 12.66 21.15
CA GLU A 222 26.13 12.35 22.44
C GLU A 222 27.34 13.24 22.75
N GLN A 223 28.21 13.46 21.77
CA GLN A 223 29.35 14.36 21.90
C GLN A 223 28.89 15.79 22.23
N SER A 224 27.90 16.31 21.50
CA SER A 224 27.35 17.63 21.75
C SER A 224 26.69 17.75 23.13
N THR A 225 25.88 16.77 23.54
CA THR A 225 25.23 16.81 24.86
C THR A 225 26.23 16.68 26.01
N THR A 226 27.28 15.87 25.85
CA THR A 226 28.35 15.73 26.86
C THR A 226 29.21 16.99 26.95
N GLY A 227 29.44 17.68 25.84
CA GLY A 227 30.13 18.97 25.79
C GLY A 227 29.28 20.17 26.21
N GLY A 228 27.99 19.98 26.51
CA GLY A 228 27.05 21.05 26.85
C GLY A 228 26.62 21.92 25.66
N ASP A 229 26.96 21.54 24.43
CA ASP A 229 26.58 22.26 23.21
C ASP A 229 25.20 21.80 22.72
N TRP A 230 24.15 22.26 23.41
CA TRP A 230 22.77 21.90 23.11
C TRP A 230 22.29 22.38 21.74
N GLU A 231 22.85 23.46 21.21
CA GLU A 231 22.49 23.95 19.88
C GLU A 231 23.06 23.05 18.77
N ALA A 232 24.29 22.56 18.92
CA ALA A 232 24.82 21.52 18.04
C ALA A 232 24.05 20.19 18.19
N ALA A 233 23.63 19.84 19.40
CA ALA A 233 22.80 18.65 19.63
C ALA A 233 21.47 18.74 18.88
N LYS A 234 20.77 19.89 18.94
CA LYS A 234 19.50 20.12 18.21
C LYS A 234 19.66 19.98 16.69
N LYS A 235 20.75 20.53 16.12
CA LYS A 235 21.06 20.38 14.69
C LYS A 235 21.32 18.92 14.32
N SER A 236 22.01 18.18 15.18
CA SER A 236 22.29 16.76 14.97
C SER A 236 21.03 15.90 15.08
N VAL A 237 20.11 16.23 16.01
CA VAL A 237 18.78 15.61 16.11
C VAL A 237 17.96 15.84 14.84
N ALA A 238 17.98 17.05 14.28
CA ALA A 238 17.30 17.35 13.01
C ALA A 238 17.90 16.54 11.84
N THR A 239 19.22 16.37 11.82
CA THR A 239 19.91 15.55 10.80
C THR A 239 19.53 14.07 10.93
N LEU A 240 19.48 13.53 12.15
CA LEU A 240 19.01 12.16 12.40
C LEU A 240 17.55 11.96 11.94
N ASN A 241 16.67 12.95 12.16
CA ASN A 241 15.30 12.91 11.67
C ASN A 241 15.24 12.79 10.14
N GLN A 242 16.14 13.48 9.42
CA GLN A 242 16.24 13.39 7.97
C GLN A 242 16.64 11.97 7.52
N SER A 243 17.56 11.31 8.23
CA SER A 243 17.92 9.92 7.96
C SER A 243 16.72 8.97 8.09
N CYS A 244 15.86 9.19 9.09
CA CYS A 244 14.61 8.43 9.25
C CYS A 244 13.70 8.58 8.02
N GLN A 245 13.54 9.80 7.51
CA GLN A 245 12.72 10.07 6.33
C GLN A 245 13.30 9.41 5.07
N THR A 246 14.61 9.52 4.85
CA THR A 246 15.28 8.93 3.69
C THR A 246 15.14 7.40 3.69
N CYS A 247 15.39 6.75 4.82
CA CYS A 247 15.27 5.29 4.91
C CYS A 247 13.82 4.83 4.69
N HIS A 248 12.84 5.49 5.33
CA HIS A 248 11.43 5.14 5.13
C HIS A 248 10.96 5.40 3.70
N ALA A 249 11.36 6.51 3.08
CA ALA A 249 10.99 6.83 1.70
C ALA A 249 11.54 5.78 0.72
N SER A 250 12.76 5.29 0.95
CA SER A 250 13.40 4.30 0.08
C SER A 250 12.88 2.88 0.31
N TYR A 251 12.70 2.46 1.56
CA TYR A 251 12.56 1.04 1.91
C TYR A 251 11.24 0.66 2.57
N ARG A 252 10.31 1.61 2.80
CA ARG A 252 9.00 1.33 3.39
C ARG A 252 7.88 1.55 2.38
N GLU A 253 7.00 0.58 2.20
CA GLU A 253 5.73 0.75 1.49
C GLU A 253 4.55 0.66 2.45
N ARG A 254 3.46 1.35 2.10
CA ARG A 254 2.20 1.36 2.85
C ARG A 254 1.14 0.59 2.09
N PHE A 255 0.47 -0.34 2.75
CA PHE A 255 -0.65 -1.11 2.21
C PHE A 255 -2.00 -0.44 2.55
N ASP A 256 -3.06 -0.90 1.90
CA ASP A 256 -4.39 -0.26 1.99
C ASP A 256 -5.01 -0.42 3.38
N ASP A 257 -4.61 -1.45 4.12
CA ASP A 257 -4.96 -1.65 5.54
C ASP A 257 -4.20 -0.69 6.48
N GLY A 258 -3.36 0.19 5.93
CA GLY A 258 -2.54 1.14 6.68
C GLY A 258 -1.26 0.54 7.26
N SER A 259 -1.03 -0.76 7.10
CA SER A 259 0.21 -1.40 7.51
C SER A 259 1.39 -0.97 6.64
N TYR A 260 2.60 -1.14 7.18
CA TYR A 260 3.84 -0.89 6.45
C TYR A 260 4.65 -2.18 6.36
N ARG A 261 5.32 -2.39 5.22
CA ARG A 261 6.31 -3.45 5.00
C ARG A 261 7.57 -2.90 4.39
N ILE A 262 8.60 -3.74 4.39
CA ILE A 262 9.80 -3.49 3.60
C ILE A 262 9.38 -3.55 2.12
N LYS A 263 9.78 -2.55 1.34
CA LYS A 263 9.56 -2.60 -0.11
C LYS A 263 10.26 -3.83 -0.67
N LYS A 264 9.55 -4.61 -1.48
CA LYS A 264 10.20 -5.62 -2.32
C LYS A 264 11.19 -4.92 -3.25
N ALA A 265 12.39 -5.49 -3.39
CA ALA A 265 13.29 -5.08 -4.47
C ALA A 265 12.55 -5.29 -5.80
N GLY A 266 12.51 -4.25 -6.63
CA GLY A 266 11.95 -4.31 -7.98
C GLY A 266 12.83 -5.13 -8.91
#